data_AF-A0A2G9T5P5-F1
#
_entry.id   AF-A0A2G9T5P5-F1
#
_cell.length_a   1.000
_cell.length_b   1.000
_cell.length_c   1.000
_cell.angle_alpha   90.00
_cell.angle_beta   90.00
_cell.angle_gamma   90.00
#
_symmetry.space_group_name_H-M   'P 1'
#
loop_
_entity.id
_entity.type
_entity.pdbx_description
1 polymer ?
#
loop_
_entity_poly.entity_id
_entity_poly.type
_entity_poly.pdbx_seq_one_letter_code
_entity_poly.pdbx_strand_id
1 'polypeptide(L)'
;MSSPVDLSNEELLVKMATTSLNSKVVSQHSWLLAPMAVNAVKRIIDPTRDTSVNLKMIKIIKKMGDTVEESEMIDGALIDQKTMGRGGPTRVEKAKIGLIQFQLSPPKTDMENQVIISDYTQMDRALKEERQYLLDLCKQIKKAGDAVNELSLHFLAKMKIMVIKDIEREDIEFYSKVTGVANPGQACSILLRGSNKLVLEEAERSLHDALCVIRCLVKKRALLPGGGAPEMEVAIRLRQLAQKQHGAQQYCWRAFADALELVPYTLAENAGLSPIHTVTELRAQHANGNSDYGVNVRKGYVTDIREENVLQPLMVTMSAITLASECVRSILKIDDIVSFFTPFQNCVILEFFESNVKFIIDILNFSGSFSQQIFSTCAICWFSFLKICFFCDSY
;
A
#
# COMPACT_ATOMS: atom_id res chain seq x y z
N MET A 1 0.29 11.93 -25.73
CA MET A 1 -0.66 11.20 -24.87
C MET A 1 -0.87 11.87 -23.52
N SER A 2 0.15 11.95 -22.65
CA SER A 2 -0.07 12.38 -21.26
C SER A 2 -0.51 13.85 -21.13
N SER A 3 -1.56 14.11 -20.36
CA SER A 3 -1.98 15.46 -19.95
C SER A 3 -1.45 15.80 -18.55
N PRO A 4 -0.97 17.03 -18.31
CA PRO A 4 -0.62 17.48 -16.95
C PRO A 4 -1.87 17.59 -16.06
N VAL A 5 -1.68 17.53 -14.74
CA VAL A 5 -2.78 17.66 -13.75
C VAL A 5 -2.39 18.54 -12.57
N ASP A 6 -3.28 19.46 -12.22
CA ASP A 6 -3.15 20.28 -11.02
C ASP A 6 -3.75 19.60 -9.78
N LEU A 7 -2.99 19.60 -8.69
CA LEU A 7 -3.39 18.98 -7.41
C LEU A 7 -4.51 19.74 -6.69
N SER A 8 -4.87 20.94 -7.15
CA SER A 8 -6.00 21.72 -6.66
C SER A 8 -7.35 21.11 -7.06
N ASN A 9 -7.44 20.43 -8.19
CA ASN A 9 -8.69 19.89 -8.70
C ASN A 9 -9.08 18.59 -7.98
N GLU A 10 -9.90 18.73 -6.94
CA GLU A 10 -10.35 17.62 -6.11
C GLU A 10 -11.20 16.60 -6.88
N GLU A 11 -12.10 17.06 -7.75
CA GLU A 11 -12.98 16.17 -8.51
C GLU A 11 -12.19 15.21 -9.40
N LEU A 12 -11.13 15.69 -10.05
CA LEU A 12 -10.24 14.83 -10.83
C LEU A 12 -9.54 13.80 -9.93
N LEU A 13 -9.01 14.21 -8.77
CA LEU A 13 -8.37 13.29 -7.83
C LEU A 13 -9.35 12.22 -7.31
N VAL A 14 -10.58 12.61 -6.96
CA VAL A 14 -11.64 11.69 -6.53
C VAL A 14 -11.98 10.70 -7.65
N LYS A 15 -12.18 11.19 -8.89
CA LYS A 15 -12.41 10.33 -10.06
C LYS A 15 -11.26 9.32 -10.26
N MET A 16 -10.00 9.71 -10.07
CA MET A 16 -8.85 8.78 -10.18
C MET A 16 -8.84 7.72 -9.08
N ALA A 17 -9.18 8.09 -7.84
CA ALA A 17 -9.35 7.12 -6.76
C ALA A 17 -10.53 6.16 -7.05
N THR A 18 -11.66 6.66 -7.54
CA THR A 18 -12.81 5.85 -7.96
C THR A 18 -12.45 4.85 -9.05
N THR A 19 -11.71 5.26 -10.09
CA THR A 19 -11.25 4.35 -11.16
C THR A 19 -10.40 3.19 -10.63
N SER A 20 -9.59 3.42 -9.59
CA SER A 20 -8.81 2.37 -8.91
C SER A 20 -9.67 1.42 -8.06
N LEU A 21 -10.85 1.86 -7.59
CA LEU A 21 -11.74 1.09 -6.71
C LEU A 21 -12.85 0.33 -7.45
N ASN A 22 -13.27 0.81 -8.62
CA ASN A 22 -14.38 0.29 -9.43
C ASN A 22 -14.31 -1.21 -9.74
N SER A 23 -13.13 -1.80 -9.68
CA SER A 23 -12.83 -3.16 -10.10
C SER A 23 -12.42 -4.10 -8.95
N LYS A 24 -12.82 -3.73 -7.72
CA LYS A 24 -12.64 -4.53 -6.50
C LYS A 24 -14.00 -4.84 -5.88
N VAL A 25 -14.01 -5.77 -4.92
CA VAL A 25 -15.22 -6.15 -4.16
C VAL A 25 -15.88 -4.93 -3.50
N VAL A 26 -15.07 -3.94 -3.08
CA VAL A 26 -15.51 -2.73 -2.36
C VAL A 26 -15.94 -1.59 -3.31
N SER A 27 -16.06 -1.88 -4.61
CA SER A 27 -16.50 -0.92 -5.65
C SER A 27 -17.83 -0.22 -5.32
N GLN A 28 -18.75 -0.89 -4.63
CA GLN A 28 -20.03 -0.33 -4.20
C GLN A 28 -19.87 0.88 -3.25
N HIS A 29 -18.84 0.90 -2.43
CA HIS A 29 -18.57 1.99 -1.46
C HIS A 29 -17.48 2.97 -1.96
N SER A 30 -17.17 2.97 -3.27
CA SER A 30 -16.17 3.87 -3.87
C SER A 30 -16.48 5.35 -3.63
N TRP A 31 -17.77 5.71 -3.50
CA TRP A 31 -18.22 7.09 -3.22
C TRP A 31 -17.76 7.61 -1.86
N LEU A 32 -17.53 6.73 -0.88
CA LEU A 32 -17.04 7.05 0.45
C LEU A 32 -15.50 6.91 0.53
N LEU A 33 -14.96 5.80 0.03
CA LEU A 33 -13.52 5.51 0.13
C LEU A 33 -12.65 6.45 -0.73
N ALA A 34 -13.11 6.86 -1.92
CA ALA A 34 -12.36 7.75 -2.81
C ALA A 34 -12.09 9.15 -2.20
N PRO A 35 -13.09 9.92 -1.73
CA PRO A 35 -12.84 11.21 -1.11
C PRO A 35 -12.06 11.10 0.21
N MET A 36 -12.26 10.03 1.01
CA MET A 36 -11.43 9.82 2.21
C MET A 36 -9.95 9.65 1.86
N ALA A 37 -9.62 8.87 0.83
CA ALA A 37 -8.24 8.71 0.37
C ALA A 37 -7.63 10.02 -0.15
N VAL A 38 -8.40 10.82 -0.90
CA VAL A 38 -7.95 12.15 -1.38
C VAL A 38 -7.73 13.12 -0.23
N ASN A 39 -8.65 13.18 0.74
CA ASN A 39 -8.55 14.06 1.90
C ASN A 39 -7.37 13.69 2.82
N ALA A 40 -7.16 12.39 3.07
CA ALA A 40 -6.01 11.90 3.83
C ALA A 40 -4.68 12.28 3.16
N VAL A 41 -4.56 12.14 1.84
CA VAL A 41 -3.35 12.52 1.12
C VAL A 41 -3.18 14.04 1.07
N LYS A 42 -4.23 14.81 0.77
CA LYS A 42 -4.22 16.28 0.82
C LYS A 42 -3.78 16.81 2.18
N ARG A 43 -4.19 16.17 3.27
CA ARG A 43 -3.81 16.55 4.63
C ARG A 43 -2.30 16.53 4.83
N ILE A 44 -1.59 15.57 4.22
CA ILE A 44 -0.13 15.29 4.36
C ILE A 44 0.74 16.06 3.37
N ILE A 45 0.17 16.64 2.31
CA ILE A 45 0.95 17.39 1.33
C ILE A 45 1.22 18.81 1.86
N ASP A 46 2.45 19.06 2.30
CA ASP A 46 2.99 20.41 2.36
C ASP A 46 3.34 20.89 0.93
N PRO A 47 2.60 21.85 0.33
CA PRO A 47 2.78 22.25 -1.06
C PRO A 47 4.12 22.93 -1.36
N THR A 48 4.86 23.32 -0.32
CA THR A 48 6.16 24.01 -0.38
C THR A 48 7.36 23.11 -0.08
N ARG A 49 7.15 21.88 0.42
CA ARG A 49 8.24 20.98 0.89
C ARG A 49 8.34 19.68 0.12
N ASP A 50 7.22 18.99 -0.09
CA ASP A 50 7.29 17.56 -0.41
C ASP A 50 6.96 17.23 -1.88
N THR A 51 7.95 16.65 -2.57
CA THR A 51 7.77 15.97 -3.87
C THR A 51 7.23 14.55 -3.70
N SER A 52 7.14 14.04 -2.46
CA SER A 52 6.75 12.66 -2.16
C SER A 52 5.94 12.52 -0.87
N VAL A 53 4.73 11.94 -0.98
CA VAL A 53 3.87 11.64 0.16
C VAL A 53 4.34 10.38 0.90
N ASN A 54 4.53 10.51 2.22
CA ASN A 54 4.86 9.41 3.12
C ASN A 54 3.59 8.72 3.65
N LEU A 55 3.23 7.57 3.08
CA LEU A 55 2.01 6.83 3.50
C LEU A 55 2.04 6.36 4.96
N LYS A 56 3.21 6.28 5.61
CA LYS A 56 3.33 6.01 7.06
C LYS A 56 2.64 7.06 7.94
N MET A 57 2.31 8.24 7.39
CA MET A 57 1.55 9.29 8.07
C MET A 57 0.02 9.09 7.99
N ILE A 58 -0.44 8.02 7.32
CA ILE A 58 -1.84 7.58 7.28
C ILE A 58 -1.92 6.23 8.01
N LYS A 59 -2.56 6.21 9.17
CA LYS A 59 -2.77 4.95 9.90
C LYS A 59 -4.17 4.40 9.64
N ILE A 60 -4.25 3.25 8.99
CA ILE A 60 -5.52 2.53 8.80
C ILE A 60 -5.71 1.63 10.02
N ILE A 61 -6.84 1.77 10.72
CA ILE A 61 -7.20 0.89 11.84
C ILE A 61 -8.52 0.23 11.53
N LYS A 62 -8.50 -1.10 11.60
CA LYS A 62 -9.58 -1.96 11.17
C LYS A 62 -10.32 -2.54 12.38
N LYS A 63 -11.62 -2.28 12.46
CA LYS A 63 -12.51 -2.79 13.52
C LYS A 63 -13.61 -3.64 12.91
N MET A 64 -13.70 -4.89 13.37
CA MET A 64 -14.88 -5.71 13.09
C MET A 64 -16.11 -5.12 13.76
N GLY A 65 -17.22 -5.15 13.04
CA GLY A 65 -18.47 -4.52 13.43
C GLY A 65 -18.96 -3.60 12.32
N ASP A 66 -20.27 -3.39 12.31
CA ASP A 66 -20.94 -2.39 11.49
C ASP A 66 -20.77 -2.61 9.97
N THR A 67 -21.20 -1.65 9.16
CA THR A 67 -21.04 -1.71 7.69
C THR A 67 -19.80 -0.93 7.24
N VAL A 68 -19.34 -1.14 6.00
CA VAL A 68 -18.21 -0.37 5.42
C VAL A 68 -18.56 1.12 5.31
N GLU A 69 -19.85 1.46 5.24
CA GLU A 69 -20.37 2.84 5.14
C GLU A 69 -20.16 3.66 6.41
N GLU A 70 -19.94 2.99 7.55
CA GLU A 70 -19.59 3.61 8.84
C GLU A 70 -18.07 3.78 9.02
N SER A 71 -17.29 3.60 7.94
CA SER A 71 -15.85 3.92 7.94
C SER A 71 -15.64 5.42 7.84
N GLU A 72 -14.81 5.98 8.71
CA GLU A 72 -14.58 7.43 8.81
C GLU A 72 -13.09 7.79 8.84
N MET A 73 -12.77 8.96 8.29
CA MET A 73 -11.45 9.59 8.44
C MET A 73 -11.46 10.46 9.71
N ILE A 74 -10.49 10.23 10.59
CA ILE A 74 -10.33 10.94 11.86
C ILE A 74 -9.09 11.83 11.79
N ASP A 75 -9.30 13.13 12.02
CA ASP A 75 -8.25 14.14 12.14
C ASP A 75 -7.48 13.97 13.47
N GLY A 76 -6.68 12.91 13.54
CA GLY A 76 -5.85 12.59 14.70
C GLY A 76 -5.30 11.17 14.66
N ALA A 77 -4.97 10.68 15.85
CA ALA A 77 -4.43 9.35 16.10
C ALA A 77 -5.49 8.50 16.76
N LEU A 78 -5.94 7.45 16.07
CA LEU A 78 -6.71 6.39 16.71
C LEU A 78 -5.73 5.32 17.23
N ILE A 79 -6.06 4.74 18.39
CA ILE A 79 -5.28 3.67 19.01
C ILE A 79 -6.27 2.57 19.41
N ASP A 80 -6.00 1.33 19.01
CA ASP A 80 -6.88 0.19 19.29
C ASP A 80 -6.91 -0.18 20.80
N GLN A 81 -5.78 0.03 21.46
CA GLN A 81 -5.47 -0.43 22.81
C GLN A 81 -6.38 0.20 23.88
N LYS A 82 -6.83 -0.64 24.82
CA LYS A 82 -7.67 -0.20 25.93
C LYS A 82 -6.85 0.60 26.95
N THR A 83 -7.49 1.60 27.56
CA THR A 83 -6.91 2.37 28.67
C THR A 83 -6.68 1.49 29.89
N MET A 84 -5.47 1.53 30.45
CA MET A 84 -5.09 0.73 31.61
C MET A 84 -5.19 1.57 32.89
N GLY A 85 -6.02 1.12 33.84
CA GLY A 85 -6.16 1.76 35.16
C GLY A 85 -7.54 1.54 35.77
N ARG A 86 -7.65 0.77 36.86
CA ARG A 86 -8.91 0.57 37.58
C ARG A 86 -9.34 1.91 38.21
N GLY A 87 -10.44 2.49 37.72
CA GLY A 87 -10.92 3.81 38.14
C GLY A 87 -10.24 5.01 37.46
N GLY A 88 -9.49 4.79 36.38
CA GLY A 88 -8.98 5.89 35.54
C GLY A 88 -10.08 6.56 34.70
N PRO A 89 -9.88 7.80 34.20
CA PRO A 89 -10.85 8.48 33.36
C PRO A 89 -10.92 7.84 31.96
N THR A 90 -12.13 7.63 31.45
CA THR A 90 -12.38 7.06 30.11
C THR A 90 -12.40 8.13 29.00
N ARG A 91 -12.63 9.40 29.34
CA ARG A 91 -12.61 10.56 28.43
C ARG A 91 -11.89 11.71 29.12
N VAL A 92 -10.99 12.37 28.40
CA VAL A 92 -10.27 13.57 28.85
C VAL A 92 -10.35 14.62 27.75
N GLU A 93 -10.89 15.79 28.07
CA GLU A 93 -11.02 16.90 27.12
C GLU A 93 -9.81 17.83 27.23
N LYS A 94 -9.32 18.32 26.09
CA LYS A 94 -8.09 19.16 25.99
C LYS A 94 -6.90 18.53 26.74
N ALA A 95 -6.71 17.23 26.55
CA ALA A 95 -5.62 16.46 27.17
C ALA A 95 -4.25 17.00 26.76
N LYS A 96 -3.30 17.04 27.72
CA LYS A 96 -1.88 17.15 27.42
C LYS A 96 -1.33 15.75 27.19
N ILE A 97 -0.88 15.47 25.98
CA ILE A 97 -0.38 14.15 25.59
C ILE A 97 1.14 14.13 25.76
N GLY A 98 1.66 13.07 26.37
CA GLY A 98 3.10 12.80 26.47
C GLY A 98 3.43 11.51 25.73
N LEU A 99 4.58 11.49 25.05
CA LEU A 99 5.11 10.31 24.36
C LEU A 99 6.45 9.91 24.96
N ILE A 100 6.62 8.60 25.04
CA ILE A 100 7.23 7.95 26.19
C ILE A 100 7.93 6.69 25.68
N GLN A 101 9.21 6.54 25.99
CA GLN A 101 10.00 5.40 25.49
C GLN A 101 10.66 4.58 26.61
N PHE A 102 10.67 5.07 27.86
CA PHE A 102 11.19 4.33 29.01
C PHE A 102 10.09 3.63 29.81
N GLN A 103 10.49 2.82 30.79
CA GLN A 103 9.60 2.00 31.62
C GLN A 103 9.62 2.52 33.07
N LEU A 104 8.45 2.65 33.71
CA LEU A 104 8.32 2.90 35.15
C LEU A 104 8.44 1.63 36.00
N SER A 105 9.43 0.82 35.67
CA SER A 105 10.00 -0.15 36.58
C SER A 105 11.02 0.55 37.49
N PRO A 106 11.28 0.04 38.71
CA PRO A 106 12.51 0.38 39.41
C PRO A 106 13.71 0.07 38.49
N PRO A 107 14.65 1.02 38.29
CA PRO A 107 15.77 0.81 37.40
C PRO A 107 16.63 -0.33 37.94
N LYS A 108 16.75 -1.40 37.16
CA LYS A 108 17.70 -2.47 37.46
C LYS A 108 19.10 -1.97 37.08
N THR A 109 20.07 -2.21 37.94
CA THR A 109 21.47 -1.93 37.62
C THR A 109 21.98 -2.93 36.59
N ASP A 110 22.80 -2.48 35.65
CA ASP A 110 23.43 -3.36 34.65
C ASP A 110 24.42 -4.37 35.27
N MET A 111 24.93 -4.06 36.47
CA MET A 111 25.68 -5.01 37.30
C MET A 111 24.73 -5.85 38.16
N GLU A 112 25.08 -7.13 38.34
CA GLU A 112 24.35 -8.09 39.18
C GLU A 112 24.42 -7.73 40.67
N ASN A 113 23.54 -6.84 41.11
CA ASN A 113 23.38 -6.46 42.52
C ASN A 113 22.32 -7.34 43.19
N GLN A 114 22.74 -8.12 44.20
CA GLN A 114 21.84 -8.88 45.06
C GLN A 114 21.67 -8.17 46.40
N VAL A 115 20.44 -7.80 46.75
CA VAL A 115 20.12 -7.23 48.06
C VAL A 115 19.89 -8.37 49.05
N ILE A 116 20.88 -8.60 49.93
CA ILE A 116 20.77 -9.59 51.01
C ILE A 116 19.96 -8.96 52.15
N ILE A 117 18.72 -9.41 52.32
CA ILE A 117 17.82 -8.96 53.40
C ILE A 117 18.00 -9.89 54.60
N SER A 118 18.62 -9.41 55.67
CA SER A 118 18.80 -10.21 56.91
C SER A 118 17.61 -10.11 57.86
N ASP A 119 16.96 -8.94 57.92
CA ASP A 119 15.94 -8.65 58.93
C ASP A 119 14.59 -8.30 58.31
N TYR A 120 13.50 -8.72 58.96
CA TYR A 120 12.13 -8.34 58.59
C TYR A 120 11.91 -6.81 58.51
N THR A 121 12.62 -6.03 59.33
CA THR A 121 12.53 -4.55 59.32
C THR A 121 13.19 -3.94 58.10
N GLN A 122 14.18 -4.60 57.49
CA GLN A 122 14.82 -4.16 56.24
C GLN A 122 13.92 -4.45 55.04
N MET A 123 13.23 -5.59 55.02
CA MET A 123 12.21 -5.92 54.00
C MET A 123 11.14 -4.83 53.90
N ASP A 124 10.63 -4.40 55.06
CA ASP A 124 9.58 -3.38 55.17
C ASP A 124 10.05 -1.98 54.75
N ARG A 125 11.36 -1.71 54.81
CA ARG A 125 11.98 -0.46 54.33
C ARG A 125 12.15 -0.47 52.82
N ALA A 126 12.70 -1.53 52.25
CA ALA A 126 12.87 -1.69 50.80
C ALA A 126 11.52 -1.53 50.05
N LEU A 127 10.46 -2.18 50.54
CA LEU A 127 9.11 -2.07 49.97
C LEU A 127 8.50 -0.65 50.09
N LYS A 128 8.93 0.17 51.07
CA LYS A 128 8.51 1.57 51.21
C LYS A 128 9.29 2.47 50.25
N GLU A 129 10.60 2.25 50.12
CA GLU A 129 11.47 2.99 49.20
C GLU A 129 11.05 2.78 47.73
N GLU A 130 10.80 1.53 47.30
CA GLU A 130 10.27 1.26 45.96
C GLU A 130 8.96 2.00 45.68
N ARG A 131 8.00 1.97 46.63
CA ARG A 131 6.72 2.67 46.49
C ARG A 131 6.89 4.19 46.42
N GLN A 132 7.83 4.74 47.20
CA GLN A 132 8.11 6.18 47.22
C GLN A 132 8.80 6.63 45.93
N TYR A 133 9.76 5.86 45.43
CA TYR A 133 10.41 6.06 44.13
C TYR A 133 9.38 6.11 42.98
N LEU A 134 8.47 5.13 42.91
CA LEU A 134 7.39 5.11 41.91
C LEU A 134 6.44 6.31 42.05
N LEU A 135 6.17 6.77 43.28
CA LEU A 135 5.30 7.90 43.55
C LEU A 135 5.96 9.25 43.17
N ASP A 136 7.27 9.39 43.33
CA ASP A 136 8.02 10.57 42.89
C ASP A 136 8.19 10.62 41.37
N LEU A 137 8.41 9.47 40.71
CA LEU A 137 8.24 9.35 39.25
C LEU A 137 6.82 9.78 38.81
N CYS A 138 5.76 9.31 39.48
CA CYS A 138 4.38 9.73 39.17
C CYS A 138 4.15 11.25 39.32
N LYS A 139 4.87 11.93 40.22
CA LYS A 139 4.84 13.41 40.32
C LYS A 139 5.59 14.09 39.17
N GLN A 140 6.69 13.51 38.69
CA GLN A 140 7.38 13.97 37.48
C GLN A 140 6.51 13.78 36.25
N ILE A 141 5.80 12.65 36.16
CA ILE A 141 4.79 12.32 35.13
C ILE A 141 3.66 13.33 35.06
N LYS A 142 3.19 13.81 36.22
CA LYS A 142 2.22 14.91 36.28
C LYS A 142 2.76 16.23 35.68
N LYS A 143 4.08 16.39 35.54
CA LYS A 143 4.73 17.51 34.83
C LYS A 143 5.04 17.18 33.36
N ALA A 144 5.46 15.95 33.05
CA ALA A 144 5.66 15.40 31.70
C ALA A 144 5.55 13.86 31.75
N GLY A 145 4.56 13.27 31.07
CA GLY A 145 4.04 11.91 31.34
C GLY A 145 4.99 10.72 31.07
N ASP A 146 4.70 9.52 31.63
CA ASP A 146 5.48 8.27 31.39
C ASP A 146 4.75 6.92 31.70
N ALA A 147 5.33 5.74 31.35
CA ALA A 147 4.64 4.46 31.07
C ALA A 147 4.87 3.30 32.08
N VAL A 148 3.88 2.43 32.31
CA VAL A 148 3.45 2.16 33.70
C VAL A 148 3.53 0.71 34.22
N ASN A 149 3.99 0.52 35.47
CA ASN A 149 3.92 -0.74 36.24
C ASN A 149 2.60 -0.88 37.05
N GLU A 150 2.20 -2.05 37.56
CA GLU A 150 0.84 -2.24 38.14
C GLU A 150 0.56 -1.32 39.35
N LEU A 151 1.51 -1.17 40.28
CA LEU A 151 1.41 -0.21 41.39
C LEU A 151 1.29 1.25 40.88
N SER A 152 2.04 1.58 39.84
CA SER A 152 2.05 2.90 39.22
C SER A 152 0.72 3.22 38.51
N LEU A 153 0.02 2.21 37.93
CA LEU A 153 -1.30 2.39 37.32
C LEU A 153 -2.32 2.90 38.34
N HIS A 154 -2.29 2.37 39.56
CA HIS A 154 -3.17 2.79 40.64
C HIS A 154 -2.86 4.22 41.12
N PHE A 155 -1.58 4.64 41.13
CA PHE A 155 -1.23 6.04 41.42
C PHE A 155 -1.68 7.00 40.30
N LEU A 156 -1.50 6.64 39.03
CA LEU A 156 -1.91 7.47 37.90
C LEU A 156 -3.43 7.57 37.74
N ALA A 157 -4.17 6.49 38.02
CA ALA A 157 -5.63 6.52 38.11
C ALA A 157 -6.11 7.51 39.20
N LYS A 158 -5.49 7.50 40.40
CA LYS A 158 -5.76 8.50 41.45
C LYS A 158 -5.42 9.93 41.03
N MET A 159 -4.41 10.12 40.19
CA MET A 159 -4.06 11.42 39.61
C MET A 159 -4.93 11.82 38.40
N LYS A 160 -5.92 11.00 38.00
CA LYS A 160 -6.77 11.18 36.82
C LYS A 160 -5.99 11.28 35.50
N ILE A 161 -4.91 10.52 35.38
CA ILE A 161 -4.12 10.42 34.14
C ILE A 161 -4.57 9.18 33.37
N MET A 162 -4.88 9.36 32.07
CA MET A 162 -5.17 8.24 31.16
C MET A 162 -3.85 7.62 30.68
N VAL A 163 -3.78 6.29 30.69
CA VAL A 163 -2.59 5.53 30.32
C VAL A 163 -2.98 4.49 29.26
N ILE A 164 -2.16 4.42 28.21
CA ILE A 164 -2.18 3.34 27.22
C ILE A 164 -0.79 2.69 27.28
N LYS A 165 -0.72 1.36 27.16
CA LYS A 165 0.52 0.58 27.18
C LYS A 165 0.77 -0.10 25.84
N ASP A 166 1.99 -0.57 25.65
CA ASP A 166 2.38 -1.48 24.57
C ASP A 166 2.25 -0.86 23.17
N ILE A 167 2.45 0.45 23.07
CA ILE A 167 2.60 1.17 21.80
C ILE A 167 3.84 0.65 21.06
N GLU A 168 3.67 0.27 19.80
CA GLU A 168 4.76 -0.20 18.94
C GLU A 168 5.75 0.94 18.65
N ARG A 169 7.05 0.60 18.60
CA ARG A 169 8.11 1.61 18.42
C ARG A 169 8.01 2.36 17.09
N GLU A 170 7.51 1.70 16.05
CA GLU A 170 7.32 2.28 14.72
C GLU A 170 6.22 3.35 14.71
N ASP A 171 5.19 3.20 15.55
CA ASP A 171 4.09 4.16 15.66
C ASP A 171 4.48 5.45 16.40
N ILE A 172 5.58 5.45 17.18
CA ILE A 172 5.96 6.61 18.00
C ILE A 172 6.22 7.84 17.11
N GLU A 173 6.77 7.66 15.91
CA GLU A 173 6.98 8.76 14.96
C GLU A 173 5.63 9.35 14.47
N PHE A 174 4.64 8.49 14.19
CA PHE A 174 3.29 8.89 13.80
C PHE A 174 2.59 9.66 14.93
N TYR A 175 2.57 9.12 16.15
CA TYR A 175 1.93 9.79 17.28
C TYR A 175 2.64 11.11 17.64
N SER A 176 3.97 11.19 17.53
CA SER A 176 4.73 12.42 17.78
C SER A 176 4.34 13.55 16.83
N LYS A 177 4.10 13.21 15.57
CA LYS A 177 3.63 14.15 14.54
C LYS A 177 2.18 14.57 14.79
N VAL A 178 1.26 13.63 15.03
CA VAL A 178 -0.15 13.95 15.32
C VAL A 178 -0.30 14.85 16.56
N THR A 179 0.42 14.54 17.64
CA THR A 179 0.23 15.20 18.94
C THR A 179 0.84 16.60 19.03
N GLY A 180 1.61 17.02 18.02
CA GLY A 180 2.16 18.37 17.94
C GLY A 180 3.31 18.67 18.89
N VAL A 181 3.83 17.67 19.62
CA VAL A 181 4.78 17.87 20.73
C VAL A 181 6.14 18.38 20.27
N ALA A 182 6.53 18.11 19.02
CA ALA A 182 7.78 18.61 18.41
C ALA A 182 7.56 19.40 17.11
N ASN A 183 6.54 19.07 16.32
CA ASN A 183 6.06 19.82 15.16
C ASN A 183 4.55 19.52 15.00
N PRO A 184 3.70 20.48 14.58
CA PRO A 184 2.32 20.21 14.21
C PRO A 184 2.28 19.36 12.93
N GLY A 185 2.32 18.05 13.11
CA GLY A 185 2.43 17.10 12.02
C GLY A 185 1.09 16.84 11.35
N GLN A 186 1.11 16.91 10.03
CA GLN A 186 0.02 16.47 9.17
C GLN A 186 -0.02 14.95 9.13
N ALA A 187 -0.75 14.33 10.07
CA ALA A 187 -0.96 12.89 10.11
C ALA A 187 -2.43 12.60 10.48
N CYS A 188 -2.97 11.52 9.93
CA CYS A 188 -4.40 11.18 10.03
C CYS A 188 -4.60 9.69 10.23
N SER A 189 -5.73 9.33 10.83
CA SER A 189 -6.17 7.93 10.97
C SER A 189 -7.42 7.69 10.14
N ILE A 190 -7.56 6.50 9.57
CA ILE A 190 -8.77 6.05 8.90
C ILE A 190 -9.30 4.85 9.67
N LEU A 191 -10.50 4.97 10.20
CA LEU A 191 -11.21 3.89 10.87
C LEU A 191 -12.01 3.12 9.82
N LEU A 192 -11.58 1.89 9.51
CA LEU A 192 -12.35 0.98 8.67
C LEU A 192 -13.26 0.10 9.52
N ARG A 193 -14.53 0.05 9.12
CA ARG A 193 -15.58 -0.82 9.65
C ARG A 193 -15.94 -1.90 8.64
N GLY A 194 -16.55 -2.98 9.11
CA GLY A 194 -16.87 -4.12 8.27
C GLY A 194 -17.45 -5.30 9.02
N SER A 195 -18.48 -5.89 8.42
CA SER A 195 -19.24 -7.03 8.95
C SER A 195 -18.44 -8.34 9.00
N ASN A 196 -17.40 -8.48 8.18
CA ASN A 196 -16.55 -9.66 8.11
C ASN A 196 -15.07 -9.26 7.93
N LYS A 197 -14.14 -10.03 8.53
CA LYS A 197 -12.68 -9.84 8.40
C LYS A 197 -12.23 -9.79 6.95
N LEU A 198 -12.77 -10.66 6.09
CA LEU A 198 -12.40 -10.71 4.68
C LEU A 198 -12.76 -9.42 3.93
N VAL A 199 -13.94 -8.86 4.21
CA VAL A 199 -14.38 -7.57 3.64
C VAL A 199 -13.52 -6.43 4.18
N LEU A 200 -13.18 -6.48 5.47
CA LEU A 200 -12.37 -5.48 6.16
C LEU A 200 -10.92 -5.44 5.64
N GLU A 201 -10.30 -6.60 5.41
CA GLU A 201 -8.97 -6.70 4.77
C GLU A 201 -9.00 -6.25 3.31
N GLU A 202 -10.06 -6.58 2.56
CA GLU A 202 -10.18 -6.15 1.17
C GLU A 202 -10.46 -4.64 1.05
N ALA A 203 -11.16 -4.04 2.03
CA ALA A 203 -11.31 -2.59 2.15
C ALA A 203 -9.97 -1.90 2.49
N GLU A 204 -9.16 -2.48 3.37
CA GLU A 204 -7.82 -1.99 3.69
C GLU A 204 -6.91 -2.00 2.45
N ARG A 205 -6.86 -3.10 1.69
CA ARG A 205 -6.12 -3.19 0.42
C ARG A 205 -6.65 -2.18 -0.61
N SER A 206 -7.98 -2.13 -0.78
CA SER A 206 -8.64 -1.22 -1.72
C SER A 206 -8.29 0.24 -1.45
N LEU A 207 -8.31 0.64 -0.17
CA LEU A 207 -7.95 1.99 0.25
C LEU A 207 -6.45 2.26 0.08
N HIS A 208 -5.57 1.30 0.42
CA HIS A 208 -4.13 1.43 0.20
C HIS A 208 -3.77 1.71 -1.27
N ASP A 209 -4.43 1.03 -2.21
CA ASP A 209 -4.23 1.27 -3.63
C ASP A 209 -4.72 2.66 -4.08
N ALA A 210 -5.86 3.12 -3.55
CA ALA A 210 -6.34 4.48 -3.83
C ALA A 210 -5.35 5.54 -3.32
N LEU A 211 -4.83 5.38 -2.10
CA LEU A 211 -3.74 6.20 -1.56
C LEU A 211 -2.48 6.14 -2.44
N CYS A 212 -2.14 4.97 -2.97
CA CYS A 212 -1.02 4.80 -3.89
C CYS A 212 -1.22 5.55 -5.21
N VAL A 213 -2.41 5.52 -5.80
CA VAL A 213 -2.75 6.26 -7.03
C VAL A 213 -2.61 7.76 -6.83
N ILE A 214 -3.13 8.32 -5.73
CA ILE A 214 -2.98 9.76 -5.44
C ILE A 214 -1.50 10.10 -5.16
N ARG A 215 -0.77 9.28 -4.39
CA ARG A 215 0.68 9.43 -4.19
C ARG A 215 1.47 9.44 -5.51
N CYS A 216 1.07 8.63 -6.49
CA CYS A 216 1.69 8.62 -7.82
C CYS A 216 1.49 9.96 -8.55
N LEU A 217 0.30 10.56 -8.45
CA LEU A 217 -0.01 11.87 -9.05
C LEU A 217 0.76 13.03 -8.39
N VAL A 218 0.98 12.97 -7.07
CA VAL A 218 1.81 13.97 -6.37
C VAL A 218 3.27 13.92 -6.86
N LYS A 219 3.83 12.71 -7.04
CA LYS A 219 5.19 12.50 -7.56
C LYS A 219 5.34 12.88 -9.04
N LYS A 220 4.37 12.50 -9.88
CA LYS A 220 4.33 12.83 -11.32
C LYS A 220 2.92 13.26 -11.70
N ARG A 221 2.75 14.57 -11.89
CA ARG A 221 1.50 15.26 -12.22
C ARG A 221 1.07 15.05 -13.69
N ALA A 222 0.86 13.81 -14.10
CA ALA A 222 0.51 13.46 -15.47
C ALA A 222 -0.44 12.25 -15.51
N LEU A 223 -1.51 12.36 -16.30
CA LEU A 223 -2.48 11.30 -16.59
C LEU A 223 -2.35 10.77 -18.01
N LEU A 224 -2.69 9.50 -18.18
CA LEU A 224 -2.87 8.79 -19.45
C LEU A 224 -4.29 8.22 -19.53
N PRO A 225 -4.80 7.93 -20.75
CA PRO A 225 -5.95 7.03 -20.91
C PRO A 225 -5.63 5.64 -20.32
N GLY A 226 -6.66 4.96 -19.81
CA GLY A 226 -6.60 3.57 -19.35
C GLY A 226 -6.84 2.54 -20.46
N GLY A 227 -7.31 1.35 -20.09
CA GLY A 227 -7.88 0.35 -20.99
C GLY A 227 -6.98 -0.16 -22.13
N GLY A 228 -5.66 -0.21 -21.91
CA GLY A 228 -4.69 -0.70 -22.91
C GLY A 228 -4.28 0.32 -23.99
N ALA A 229 -4.77 1.55 -23.92
CA ALA A 229 -4.46 2.61 -24.89
C ALA A 229 -2.96 2.97 -24.95
N PRO A 230 -2.26 3.32 -23.84
CA PRO A 230 -0.85 3.67 -23.92
C PRO A 230 0.03 2.48 -24.30
N GLU A 231 -0.35 1.25 -23.93
CA GLU A 231 0.35 0.04 -24.34
C GLU A 231 0.25 -0.19 -25.86
N MET A 232 -0.93 0.04 -26.46
CA MET A 232 -1.13 -0.05 -27.91
C MET A 232 -0.38 1.02 -28.70
N GLU A 233 -0.44 2.29 -28.28
CA GLU A 233 0.33 3.36 -28.94
C GLU A 233 1.84 3.07 -28.89
N VAL A 234 2.35 2.64 -27.72
CA VAL A 234 3.77 2.27 -27.60
C VAL A 234 4.11 1.07 -28.50
N ALA A 235 3.26 0.05 -28.59
CA ALA A 235 3.44 -1.07 -29.51
C ALA A 235 3.54 -0.61 -30.98
N ILE A 236 2.64 0.27 -31.44
CA ILE A 236 2.65 0.79 -32.81
C ILE A 236 3.89 1.64 -33.08
N ARG A 237 4.28 2.52 -32.16
CA ARG A 237 5.52 3.32 -32.27
C ARG A 237 6.76 2.45 -32.30
N LEU A 238 6.83 1.41 -31.46
CA LEU A 238 7.96 0.47 -31.46
C LEU A 238 8.03 -0.33 -32.76
N ARG A 239 6.91 -0.73 -33.37
CA ARG A 239 6.91 -1.37 -34.71
C ARG A 239 7.39 -0.42 -35.81
N GLN A 240 6.97 0.86 -35.79
CA GLN A 240 7.46 1.87 -36.73
C GLN A 240 8.97 2.12 -36.57
N LEU A 241 9.49 2.07 -35.34
CA LEU A 241 10.93 2.20 -35.08
C LEU A 241 11.69 0.90 -35.42
N ALA A 242 11.11 -0.27 -35.23
CA ALA A 242 11.69 -1.56 -35.63
C ALA A 242 11.95 -1.62 -37.14
N GLN A 243 11.06 -1.07 -37.97
CA GLN A 243 11.26 -0.96 -39.43
C GLN A 243 12.50 -0.12 -39.83
N LYS A 244 13.00 0.75 -38.95
CA LYS A 244 14.22 1.55 -39.19
C LYS A 244 15.50 0.83 -38.74
N GLN A 245 15.37 -0.26 -37.98
CA GLN A 245 16.50 -1.06 -37.53
C GLN A 245 16.78 -2.21 -38.49
N HIS A 246 17.98 -2.77 -38.43
CA HIS A 246 18.43 -3.84 -39.31
C HIS A 246 18.99 -5.02 -38.50
N GLY A 247 18.92 -6.23 -39.07
CA GLY A 247 19.40 -7.46 -38.43
C GLY A 247 18.61 -7.84 -37.18
N ALA A 248 19.29 -8.51 -36.23
CA ALA A 248 18.67 -9.07 -35.02
C ALA A 248 17.86 -8.06 -34.18
N GLN A 249 18.30 -6.79 -34.14
CA GLN A 249 17.62 -5.75 -33.35
C GLN A 249 16.17 -5.51 -33.81
N GLN A 250 15.89 -5.61 -35.11
CA GLN A 250 14.53 -5.46 -35.66
C GLN A 250 13.56 -6.50 -35.06
N TYR A 251 14.01 -7.75 -34.91
CA TYR A 251 13.22 -8.82 -34.31
C TYR A 251 12.95 -8.57 -32.83
N CYS A 252 13.95 -8.14 -32.06
CA CYS A 252 13.78 -7.82 -30.63
C CYS A 252 12.78 -6.69 -30.41
N TRP A 253 12.84 -5.61 -31.20
CA TRP A 253 11.91 -4.48 -31.08
C TRP A 253 10.48 -4.88 -31.45
N ARG A 254 10.32 -5.74 -32.47
CA ARG A 254 9.02 -6.29 -32.85
C ARG A 254 8.44 -7.19 -31.76
N ALA A 255 9.23 -8.12 -31.22
CA ALA A 255 8.80 -9.01 -30.15
C ALA A 255 8.38 -8.24 -28.88
N PHE A 256 9.10 -7.17 -28.53
CA PHE A 256 8.71 -6.29 -27.41
C PHE A 256 7.40 -5.55 -27.69
N ALA A 257 7.18 -5.06 -28.92
CA ALA A 257 5.92 -4.43 -29.31
C ALA A 257 4.75 -5.42 -29.28
N ASP A 258 4.96 -6.64 -29.78
CA ASP A 258 3.95 -7.71 -29.78
C ASP A 258 3.62 -8.16 -28.33
N ALA A 259 4.57 -8.08 -27.40
CA ALA A 259 4.35 -8.33 -25.97
C ALA A 259 3.47 -7.27 -25.28
N LEU A 260 3.48 -6.00 -25.73
CA LEU A 260 2.66 -4.93 -25.13
C LEU A 260 1.17 -5.03 -25.50
N GLU A 261 0.83 -5.54 -26.68
CA GLU A 261 -0.59 -5.72 -27.10
C GLU A 261 -1.35 -6.76 -26.27
N LEU A 262 -0.63 -7.52 -25.47
CA LEU A 262 -1.16 -8.53 -24.58
C LEU A 262 -1.97 -7.94 -23.40
N VAL A 263 -1.71 -6.68 -23.06
CA VAL A 263 -2.50 -5.93 -22.06
C VAL A 263 -3.93 -5.70 -22.57
N PRO A 264 -4.17 -5.05 -23.74
CA PRO A 264 -5.52 -4.96 -24.28
C PRO A 264 -6.12 -6.32 -24.67
N TYR A 265 -5.32 -7.31 -25.08
CA TYR A 265 -5.80 -8.69 -25.28
C TYR A 265 -6.45 -9.27 -24.02
N THR A 266 -5.76 -9.21 -22.88
CA THR A 266 -6.26 -9.80 -21.63
C THR A 266 -7.33 -8.95 -20.96
N LEU A 267 -7.39 -7.64 -21.22
CA LEU A 267 -8.57 -6.84 -20.87
C LEU A 267 -9.82 -7.28 -21.64
N ALA A 268 -9.69 -7.60 -22.94
CA ALA A 268 -10.80 -8.12 -23.73
C ALA A 268 -11.23 -9.53 -23.30
N GLU A 269 -10.26 -10.41 -23.02
CA GLU A 269 -10.51 -11.79 -22.52
C GLU A 269 -11.23 -11.78 -21.16
N ASN A 270 -10.76 -11.00 -20.19
CA ASN A 270 -11.42 -10.84 -18.88
C ASN A 270 -12.80 -10.17 -18.98
N ALA A 271 -13.07 -9.42 -20.05
CA ALA A 271 -14.37 -8.83 -20.34
C ALA A 271 -15.34 -9.79 -21.05
N GLY A 272 -14.90 -10.99 -21.42
CA GLY A 272 -15.69 -11.94 -22.24
C GLY A 272 -15.87 -11.50 -23.70
N LEU A 273 -15.06 -10.56 -24.19
CA LEU A 273 -15.07 -10.07 -25.56
C LEU A 273 -14.19 -10.96 -26.44
N SER A 274 -14.37 -10.89 -27.76
CA SER A 274 -13.48 -11.55 -28.71
C SER A 274 -12.12 -10.81 -28.77
N PRO A 275 -11.02 -11.37 -28.24
CA PRO A 275 -9.79 -10.58 -28.05
C PRO A 275 -9.14 -10.18 -29.37
N ILE A 276 -9.21 -11.08 -30.37
CA ILE A 276 -8.67 -10.88 -31.71
C ILE A 276 -9.33 -9.68 -32.40
N HIS A 277 -10.66 -9.56 -32.36
CA HIS A 277 -11.38 -8.44 -32.97
C HIS A 277 -11.03 -7.14 -32.26
N THR A 278 -11.15 -7.14 -30.92
CA THR A 278 -10.91 -5.97 -30.08
C THR A 278 -9.49 -5.40 -30.26
N VAL A 279 -8.46 -6.25 -30.24
CA VAL A 279 -7.06 -5.83 -30.45
C VAL A 279 -6.82 -5.35 -31.88
N THR A 280 -7.44 -5.97 -32.88
CA THR A 280 -7.32 -5.56 -34.29
C THR A 280 -7.96 -4.19 -34.55
N GLU A 281 -9.17 -3.97 -34.01
CA GLU A 281 -9.88 -2.70 -34.05
C GLU A 281 -9.10 -1.61 -33.32
N LEU A 282 -8.62 -1.89 -32.10
CA LEU A 282 -7.80 -0.97 -31.31
C LEU A 282 -6.51 -0.56 -32.03
N ARG A 283 -5.84 -1.53 -32.68
CA ARG A 283 -4.64 -1.28 -33.50
C ARG A 283 -4.96 -0.40 -34.71
N ALA A 284 -6.12 -0.60 -35.36
CA ALA A 284 -6.55 0.22 -36.49
C ALA A 284 -6.83 1.68 -36.07
N GLN A 285 -7.51 1.90 -34.94
CA GLN A 285 -7.77 3.25 -34.42
C GLN A 285 -6.49 4.02 -34.11
N HIS A 286 -5.53 3.39 -33.43
CA HIS A 286 -4.23 4.01 -33.14
C HIS A 286 -3.39 4.22 -34.40
N ALA A 287 -3.46 3.32 -35.39
CA ALA A 287 -2.80 3.52 -36.69
C ALA A 287 -3.35 4.75 -37.45
N ASN A 288 -4.63 5.09 -37.24
CA ASN A 288 -5.25 6.31 -37.75
C ASN A 288 -4.86 7.58 -36.95
N GLY A 289 -4.10 7.45 -35.86
CA GLY A 289 -3.64 8.55 -35.01
C GLY A 289 -4.48 8.81 -33.76
N ASN A 290 -5.54 8.02 -33.51
CA ASN A 290 -6.43 8.19 -32.37
C ASN A 290 -5.83 7.55 -31.10
N SER A 291 -4.92 8.25 -30.42
CA SER A 291 -4.18 7.72 -29.25
C SER A 291 -5.01 7.51 -27.98
N ASP A 292 -6.19 8.10 -27.91
CA ASP A 292 -6.99 8.13 -26.67
C ASP A 292 -8.06 7.02 -26.63
N TYR A 293 -8.12 6.18 -27.67
CA TYR A 293 -9.01 5.02 -27.75
C TYR A 293 -8.50 3.84 -26.93
N GLY A 294 -9.39 3.09 -26.29
CA GLY A 294 -9.05 1.91 -25.50
C GLY A 294 -10.20 0.92 -25.36
N VAL A 295 -9.96 -0.19 -24.67
CA VAL A 295 -10.95 -1.25 -24.45
C VAL A 295 -11.88 -0.88 -23.29
N ASN A 296 -13.15 -0.59 -23.58
CA ASN A 296 -14.15 -0.39 -22.52
C ASN A 296 -14.88 -1.69 -22.18
N VAL A 297 -14.51 -2.27 -21.04
CA VAL A 297 -15.10 -3.49 -20.46
C VAL A 297 -16.60 -3.38 -20.19
N ARG A 298 -17.13 -2.19 -19.88
CA ARG A 298 -18.56 -1.98 -19.56
C ARG A 298 -19.44 -1.88 -20.80
N LYS A 299 -18.90 -1.36 -21.90
CA LYS A 299 -19.60 -1.19 -23.18
C LYS A 299 -19.38 -2.37 -24.14
N GLY A 300 -18.26 -3.07 -24.01
CA GLY A 300 -17.93 -4.23 -24.81
C GLY A 300 -17.29 -3.93 -26.17
N TYR A 301 -16.84 -2.70 -26.41
CA TYR A 301 -16.19 -2.27 -27.65
C TYR A 301 -15.11 -1.20 -27.39
N VAL A 302 -14.39 -0.84 -28.45
CA VAL A 302 -13.30 0.13 -28.41
C VAL A 302 -13.85 1.57 -28.50
N THR A 303 -13.54 2.40 -27.51
CA THR A 303 -14.09 3.78 -27.35
C THR A 303 -12.98 4.77 -27.02
N ASP A 304 -13.23 6.07 -27.19
CA ASP A 304 -12.40 7.10 -26.57
C ASP A 304 -12.54 7.01 -25.04
N ILE A 305 -11.45 6.59 -24.40
CA ILE A 305 -11.41 6.34 -22.96
C ILE A 305 -11.23 7.64 -22.16
N ARG A 306 -10.76 8.71 -22.80
CA ARG A 306 -10.58 10.03 -22.20
C ARG A 306 -11.92 10.71 -22.00
N GLU A 307 -12.82 10.65 -22.99
CA GLU A 307 -14.20 11.12 -22.86
C GLU A 307 -14.95 10.35 -21.75
N GLU A 308 -14.67 9.06 -21.61
CA GLU A 308 -15.26 8.20 -20.57
C GLU A 308 -14.62 8.37 -19.18
N ASN A 309 -13.63 9.26 -19.05
CA ASN A 309 -12.93 9.61 -17.81
C ASN A 309 -12.21 8.42 -17.11
N VAL A 310 -11.93 7.33 -17.83
CA VAL A 310 -11.18 6.17 -17.30
C VAL A 310 -9.68 6.41 -17.50
N LEU A 311 -9.11 7.27 -16.64
CA LEU A 311 -7.71 7.68 -16.70
C LEU A 311 -6.85 7.00 -15.63
N GLN A 312 -5.54 6.95 -15.88
CA GLN A 312 -4.54 6.37 -14.97
C GLN A 312 -3.29 7.28 -14.83
N PRO A 313 -2.56 7.26 -13.70
CA PRO A 313 -1.32 8.03 -13.56
C PRO A 313 -0.21 7.50 -14.48
N LEU A 314 0.50 8.41 -15.17
CA LEU A 314 1.65 8.09 -16.02
C LEU A 314 2.73 7.26 -15.28
N MET A 315 2.86 7.46 -13.97
CA MET A 315 3.88 6.76 -13.18
C MET A 315 3.60 5.26 -13.08
N VAL A 316 2.34 4.81 -13.16
CA VAL A 316 1.96 3.39 -13.08
C VAL A 316 2.49 2.62 -14.29
N THR A 317 2.12 3.03 -15.50
CA THR A 317 2.54 2.36 -16.75
C THR A 317 4.05 2.48 -16.97
N MET A 318 4.62 3.65 -16.70
CA MET A 318 6.07 3.86 -16.80
C MET A 318 6.84 2.93 -15.87
N SER A 319 6.45 2.82 -14.59
CA SER A 319 7.13 1.93 -13.65
C SER A 319 6.89 0.44 -13.97
N ALA A 320 5.71 0.06 -14.43
CA ALA A 320 5.43 -1.31 -14.86
C ALA A 320 6.36 -1.73 -16.01
N ILE A 321 6.47 -0.92 -17.06
CA ILE A 321 7.33 -1.21 -18.23
C ILE A 321 8.81 -1.24 -17.83
N THR A 322 9.29 -0.30 -17.00
CA THR A 322 10.71 -0.31 -16.58
C THR A 322 11.05 -1.53 -15.73
N LEU A 323 10.21 -1.87 -14.75
CA LEU A 323 10.46 -3.02 -13.87
C LEU A 323 10.37 -4.35 -14.63
N ALA A 324 9.37 -4.52 -15.49
CA ALA A 324 9.27 -5.68 -16.38
C ALA A 324 10.52 -5.84 -17.25
N SER A 325 10.98 -4.75 -17.87
CA SER A 325 12.17 -4.74 -18.73
C SER A 325 13.46 -5.07 -17.95
N GLU A 326 13.60 -4.56 -16.72
CA GLU A 326 14.75 -4.86 -15.86
C GLU A 326 14.77 -6.32 -15.39
N CYS A 327 13.62 -6.87 -14.99
CA CYS A 327 13.47 -8.28 -14.62
C CYS A 327 13.77 -9.20 -15.80
N VAL A 328 13.15 -8.99 -16.97
CA VAL A 328 13.40 -9.80 -18.17
C VAL A 328 14.87 -9.72 -18.60
N ARG A 329 15.49 -8.53 -18.57
CA ARG A 329 16.92 -8.36 -18.83
C ARG A 329 17.82 -9.07 -17.82
N SER A 330 17.37 -9.27 -16.58
CA SER A 330 18.11 -10.06 -15.59
C SER A 330 18.00 -11.56 -15.87
N ILE A 331 16.83 -12.04 -16.30
CA ILE A 331 16.58 -13.46 -16.61
C ILE A 331 17.31 -13.87 -17.90
N LEU A 332 17.23 -13.06 -18.96
CA LEU A 332 17.90 -13.31 -20.26
C LEU A 332 19.45 -13.22 -20.21
N LYS A 333 20.04 -12.99 -19.04
CA LYS A 333 21.49 -13.01 -18.80
C LYS A 333 21.95 -14.24 -18.01
N ILE A 334 21.03 -15.13 -17.65
CA ILE A 334 21.35 -16.35 -16.92
C ILE A 334 21.69 -17.42 -17.96
N ASP A 335 22.99 -17.60 -18.22
CA ASP A 335 23.47 -18.61 -19.17
C ASP A 335 23.46 -20.03 -18.56
N ASP A 336 23.64 -20.15 -17.24
CA ASP A 336 23.68 -21.42 -16.49
C ASP A 336 22.87 -21.34 -15.18
N ILE A 337 22.17 -22.43 -14.84
CA ILE A 337 21.45 -22.60 -13.56
C ILE A 337 21.99 -23.85 -12.86
N VAL A 338 22.77 -23.65 -11.79
CA VAL A 338 23.31 -24.75 -10.97
C VAL A 338 22.37 -25.04 -9.79
N SER A 339 21.58 -26.10 -9.91
CA SER A 339 20.75 -26.61 -8.81
C SER A 339 21.56 -27.55 -7.89
N PHE A 340 21.95 -27.07 -6.72
CA PHE A 340 22.59 -27.92 -5.70
C PHE A 340 21.56 -28.82 -5.01
N PHE A 341 21.68 -30.14 -5.20
CA PHE A 341 20.86 -31.12 -4.53
C PHE A 341 21.39 -31.35 -3.10
N THR A 342 20.79 -30.71 -2.09
CA THR A 342 21.15 -30.92 -0.69
C THR A 342 20.56 -32.25 -0.18
N PRO A 343 21.38 -33.24 0.26
CA PRO A 343 20.90 -34.59 0.56
C PRO A 343 20.26 -34.74 1.96
N PHE A 344 19.88 -33.64 2.61
CA PHE A 344 19.18 -33.64 3.88
C PHE A 344 17.98 -32.70 3.84
N GLN A 345 16.87 -33.19 4.40
CA GLN A 345 15.52 -32.60 4.45
C GLN A 345 14.78 -32.50 3.11
N ASN A 346 13.65 -33.24 3.07
CA ASN A 346 12.48 -32.83 2.31
C ASN A 346 12.09 -31.39 2.66
N CYS A 347 11.43 -30.73 1.71
CA CYS A 347 10.65 -29.48 1.84
C CYS A 347 11.35 -28.17 1.40
N VAL A 348 10.51 -27.27 0.86
CA VAL A 348 10.71 -25.83 0.65
C VAL A 348 11.43 -25.34 -0.62
N ILE A 349 12.62 -25.80 -1.03
CA ILE A 349 13.37 -25.04 -2.10
C ILE A 349 12.83 -25.26 -3.52
N LEU A 350 12.55 -26.50 -3.93
CA LEU A 350 11.90 -26.77 -5.23
C LEU A 350 10.43 -26.31 -5.21
N GLU A 351 9.75 -26.47 -4.07
CA GLU A 351 8.46 -25.81 -3.83
C GLU A 351 8.56 -24.28 -3.90
N PHE A 352 9.71 -23.65 -3.63
CA PHE A 352 9.84 -22.20 -3.76
C PHE A 352 9.88 -21.74 -5.22
N PHE A 353 10.35 -22.57 -6.16
CA PHE A 353 10.36 -22.21 -7.58
C PHE A 353 9.10 -22.68 -8.28
N GLU A 354 8.71 -23.95 -8.11
CA GLU A 354 7.41 -24.43 -8.60
C GLU A 354 6.27 -23.63 -7.96
N SER A 355 6.32 -23.28 -6.67
CA SER A 355 5.34 -22.41 -6.00
C SER A 355 5.80 -20.96 -5.82
N ASN A 356 6.72 -20.46 -6.63
CA ASN A 356 6.65 -19.06 -7.08
C ASN A 356 5.84 -19.02 -8.37
N VAL A 357 6.17 -19.87 -9.34
CA VAL A 357 5.48 -19.92 -10.63
C VAL A 357 4.00 -20.31 -10.46
N LYS A 358 3.72 -21.35 -9.69
CA LYS A 358 2.38 -21.89 -9.42
C LYS A 358 1.59 -21.06 -8.40
N PHE A 359 2.24 -20.38 -7.46
CA PHE A 359 1.56 -19.41 -6.57
C PHE A 359 1.25 -18.10 -7.30
N ILE A 360 2.05 -17.68 -8.28
CA ILE A 360 1.67 -16.57 -9.18
C ILE A 360 0.52 -17.01 -10.11
N ILE A 361 0.55 -18.23 -10.65
CA ILE A 361 -0.55 -18.81 -11.45
C ILE A 361 -1.82 -19.02 -10.60
N ASP A 362 -1.71 -19.47 -9.37
CA ASP A 362 -2.85 -19.70 -8.47
C ASP A 362 -3.38 -18.39 -7.88
N ILE A 363 -2.53 -17.37 -7.66
CA ILE A 363 -2.99 -15.99 -7.39
C ILE A 363 -3.81 -15.45 -8.58
N LEU A 364 -3.31 -15.66 -9.81
CA LEU A 364 -4.02 -15.27 -11.04
C LEU A 364 -5.32 -16.06 -11.27
N ASN A 365 -5.38 -17.33 -10.84
CA ASN A 365 -6.58 -18.17 -11.00
C ASN A 365 -7.60 -18.03 -9.85
N PHE A 366 -7.20 -17.58 -8.65
CA PHE A 366 -8.03 -17.64 -7.44
C PHE A 366 -8.44 -16.27 -6.86
N SER A 367 -8.06 -15.16 -7.49
CA SER A 367 -8.49 -13.83 -7.02
C SER A 367 -9.00 -12.90 -8.13
N GLY A 368 -10.33 -12.82 -8.24
CA GLY A 368 -11.05 -11.91 -9.14
C GLY A 368 -11.03 -10.45 -8.67
N SER A 369 -9.84 -9.92 -8.34
CA SER A 369 -9.65 -8.56 -7.83
C SER A 369 -8.53 -7.81 -8.59
N PHE A 370 -8.94 -6.72 -9.21
CA PHE A 370 -8.23 -6.06 -10.32
C PHE A 370 -7.02 -5.21 -9.88
N SER A 371 -6.70 -5.08 -8.58
CA SER A 371 -5.44 -4.45 -8.14
C SER A 371 -4.22 -5.24 -8.64
N GLN A 372 -4.40 -6.54 -8.85
CA GLN A 372 -3.39 -7.38 -9.46
C GLN A 372 -3.17 -7.08 -10.95
N GLN A 373 -3.96 -6.26 -11.64
CA GLN A 373 -3.70 -6.00 -13.06
C GLN A 373 -2.33 -5.33 -13.32
N ILE A 374 -1.79 -4.57 -12.36
CA ILE A 374 -0.42 -4.00 -12.50
C ILE A 374 0.65 -5.10 -12.38
N PHE A 375 0.40 -6.16 -11.61
CA PHE A 375 1.25 -7.36 -11.54
C PHE A 375 0.96 -8.35 -12.67
N SER A 376 -0.28 -8.46 -13.14
CA SER A 376 -0.66 -9.31 -14.25
C SER A 376 -0.16 -8.73 -15.57
N THR A 377 -0.08 -7.41 -15.77
CA THR A 377 0.63 -6.88 -16.95
C THR A 377 2.10 -7.30 -17.00
N CYS A 378 2.76 -7.53 -15.87
CA CYS A 378 4.08 -8.19 -15.84
C CYS A 378 3.99 -9.71 -16.08
N ALA A 379 3.10 -10.42 -15.37
CA ALA A 379 2.98 -11.88 -15.41
C ALA A 379 2.29 -12.44 -16.68
N ILE A 380 1.62 -11.58 -17.44
CA ILE A 380 1.05 -11.92 -18.74
C ILE A 380 2.10 -11.62 -19.82
N CYS A 381 2.84 -10.50 -19.76
CA CYS A 381 4.04 -10.28 -20.60
C CYS A 381 5.01 -11.48 -20.54
N TRP A 382 5.16 -12.09 -19.36
CA TRP A 382 5.88 -13.34 -19.12
C TRP A 382 5.38 -14.52 -19.97
N PHE A 383 4.06 -14.68 -20.14
CA PHE A 383 3.45 -15.76 -20.93
C PHE A 383 3.66 -15.61 -22.45
N SER A 384 3.62 -14.40 -23.00
CA SER A 384 3.91 -14.19 -24.43
C SER A 384 5.39 -14.31 -24.74
N PHE A 385 6.30 -13.87 -23.86
CA PHE A 385 7.73 -14.09 -24.05
C PHE A 385 8.09 -15.58 -24.08
N LEU A 386 7.50 -16.40 -23.19
CA LEU A 386 7.71 -17.86 -23.24
C LEU A 386 7.18 -18.51 -24.53
N LYS A 387 6.01 -18.09 -25.03
CA LYS A 387 5.45 -18.61 -26.30
C LYS A 387 6.27 -18.22 -27.53
N ILE A 388 6.97 -17.09 -27.51
CA ILE A 388 7.85 -16.66 -28.61
C ILE A 388 9.16 -17.46 -28.59
N CYS A 389 9.76 -17.71 -27.42
CA CYS A 389 10.98 -18.51 -27.31
C CYS A 389 10.78 -19.98 -27.73
N PHE A 390 9.72 -20.65 -27.27
CA PHE A 390 9.46 -22.06 -27.62
C PHE A 390 9.19 -22.34 -29.11
N PHE A 391 8.89 -21.31 -29.91
CA PHE A 391 8.74 -21.45 -31.36
C PHE A 391 10.05 -21.19 -32.14
N CYS A 392 11.10 -20.70 -31.48
CA CYS A 392 12.37 -20.37 -32.13
C CYS A 392 13.38 -21.53 -32.10
N ASP A 393 13.26 -22.46 -31.14
CA ASP A 393 14.09 -23.68 -31.04
C ASP A 393 13.51 -24.87 -31.83
N SER A 394 12.73 -24.61 -32.87
CA SER A 394 12.10 -25.65 -33.71
C SER A 394 12.13 -25.31 -35.21
N TYR A 395 13.26 -24.80 -35.69
CA TYR A 395 13.69 -24.89 -37.10
C TYR A 395 15.22 -24.83 -37.25
#